data_AF-A0AAU4ZJ40-F1
#
_entry.id   AF-A0AAU4ZJ40-F1
#
_cell.length_a   1.000
_cell.length_b   1.000
_cell.length_c   1.000
_cell.angle_alpha   90.00
_cell.angle_beta   90.00
_cell.angle_gamma   90.00
#
_symmetry.space_group_name_H-M   'P 1'
#
loop_
_entity.id
_entity.type
_entity.pdbx_description
1 polymer ?
#
loop_
_entity_poly.entity_id
_entity_poly.type
_entity_poly.pdbx_seq_one_letter_code
_entity_poly.pdbx_strand_id
1 'polypeptide(L)'
;MMLRNLRSIAGNYVAAGTVRLVLAGVIEAPEDRKLCSDAIGIELSACRLHADLPVIHQRLMRRHENEPEALRWHLARAGELAGILKQAAVDDFTVDATTRPLGEVAADVIGKAGGLCAAFTPASDRRRSARGAAAQIVGRLQLASAAGRAAPPLPATTPPASPGSATSACSPAPPPSAE
;
A
#
# COMPACT_ATOMS: atom_id res chain seq x y z
N MET A 1 16.29 6.81 -4.73
CA MET A 1 15.88 8.21 -4.44
C MET A 1 15.13 8.34 -3.13
N MET A 2 14.12 7.50 -2.85
CA MET A 2 13.33 7.54 -1.60
C MET A 2 14.17 7.63 -0.32
N LEU A 3 15.08 6.68 -0.07
CA LEU A 3 15.89 6.66 1.16
C LEU A 3 16.79 7.89 1.32
N ARG A 4 17.29 8.44 0.22
CA ARG A 4 18.08 9.69 0.23
C ARG A 4 17.21 10.86 0.69
N ASN A 5 16.00 10.96 0.15
CA ASN A 5 15.06 12.02 0.54
C ASN A 5 14.62 11.84 2.00
N LEU A 6 14.34 10.61 2.43
CA LEU A 6 13.98 10.30 3.81
C LEU A 6 15.09 10.73 4.78
N ARG A 7 16.35 10.43 4.46
CA ARG A 7 17.50 10.86 5.26
C ARG A 7 17.58 12.38 5.39
N SER A 8 17.41 13.11 4.30
CA SER A 8 17.42 14.58 4.34
C SER A 8 16.26 15.13 5.17
N ILE A 9 15.04 14.60 5.01
CA ILE A 9 13.87 15.04 5.76
C ILE A 9 14.05 14.75 7.25
N ALA A 10 14.42 13.51 7.60
CA ALA A 10 14.66 13.11 8.98
C ALA A 10 15.73 13.97 9.63
N GLY A 11 16.88 14.16 8.97
CA GLY A 11 17.97 15.00 9.47
C GLY A 11 17.53 16.43 9.76
N ASN A 12 16.74 17.04 8.87
CA ASN A 12 16.24 18.40 9.06
C ASN A 12 15.31 18.50 10.29
N TYR A 13 14.40 17.54 10.48
CA TYR A 13 13.48 17.55 11.62
C TYR A 13 14.19 17.24 12.94
N VAL A 14 15.16 16.32 12.94
CA VAL A 14 16.00 16.03 14.11
C VAL A 14 16.80 17.28 14.49
N ALA A 15 17.43 17.96 13.53
CA ALA A 15 18.17 19.20 13.78
C ALA A 15 17.26 20.33 14.30
N ALA A 16 15.98 20.34 13.91
CA ALA A 16 14.98 21.27 14.43
C ALA A 16 14.44 20.91 15.84
N GLY A 17 14.92 19.83 16.46
CA GLY A 17 14.51 19.41 17.81
C GLY A 17 13.21 18.60 17.85
N THR A 18 12.83 17.96 16.74
CA THR A 18 11.64 17.11 16.69
C THR A 18 11.79 15.89 17.59
N VAL A 19 10.82 15.68 18.49
CA VAL A 19 10.83 14.57 19.45
C VAL A 19 10.15 13.31 18.94
N ARG A 20 9.32 13.41 17.89
CA ARG A 20 8.61 12.28 17.28
C ARG A 20 8.42 12.53 15.79
N LEU A 21 8.82 11.57 14.97
CA LEU A 21 8.59 11.57 13.54
C LEU A 21 7.61 10.44 13.19
N VAL A 22 6.51 10.77 12.51
CA VAL A 22 5.54 9.78 12.02
C VAL A 22 5.68 9.65 10.51
N LEU A 23 5.90 8.43 10.04
CA LEU A 23 6.04 8.12 8.62
C LEU A 23 4.86 7.26 8.18
N ALA A 24 4.11 7.74 7.19
CA ALA A 24 3.09 6.94 6.53
C ALA A 24 3.71 6.26 5.30
N GLY A 25 3.74 4.93 5.31
CA GLY A 25 4.33 4.14 4.24
C GLY A 25 4.00 2.66 4.38
N VAL A 26 4.47 1.87 3.41
CA VAL A 26 4.34 0.42 3.41
C VAL A 26 5.74 -0.17 3.50
N ILE A 27 5.93 -1.09 4.44
CA ILE A 27 7.17 -1.86 4.62
C ILE A 27 6.79 -3.31 4.34
N GLU A 28 7.25 -3.86 3.23
CA GLU A 28 6.86 -5.20 2.77
C GLU A 28 7.83 -6.28 3.24
N ALA A 29 9.06 -5.89 3.60
CA ALA A 29 10.11 -6.80 4.08
C ALA A 29 10.89 -6.24 5.28
N PRO A 30 11.46 -7.12 6.14
CA PRO A 30 12.32 -6.69 7.25
C PRO A 30 13.52 -5.84 6.81
N GLU A 31 14.05 -6.10 5.62
CA GLU A 31 15.15 -5.35 5.01
C GLU A 31 14.76 -3.90 4.73
N ASP A 32 13.52 -3.67 4.29
CA ASP A 32 12.99 -2.30 4.06
C ASP A 32 12.92 -1.53 5.38
N ARG A 33 12.53 -2.20 6.47
CA ARG A 33 12.51 -1.59 7.82
C ARG A 33 13.90 -1.17 8.23
N LYS A 34 14.89 -2.04 8.04
CA LYS A 34 16.29 -1.75 8.34
C LYS A 34 16.80 -0.56 7.51
N LEU A 35 16.57 -0.57 6.19
CA LEU A 35 16.95 0.53 5.31
C LEU A 35 16.32 1.87 5.70
N CYS A 36 15.06 1.86 6.14
CA CYS A 36 14.39 3.04 6.67
C CYS A 36 15.03 3.50 7.99
N SER A 37 15.25 2.59 8.93
CA SER A 37 15.92 2.89 10.21
C SER A 37 17.30 3.49 9.99
N ASP A 38 18.10 2.92 9.09
CA ASP A 38 19.44 3.41 8.71
C ASP A 38 19.39 4.78 8.00
N ALA A 39 18.31 5.08 7.28
CA ALA A 39 18.11 6.38 6.66
C ALA A 39 17.77 7.47 7.68
N ILE A 40 16.96 7.14 8.69
CA ILE A 40 16.50 8.09 9.71
C ILE A 40 17.57 8.26 10.80
N GLY A 41 18.38 7.22 11.07
CA GLY A 41 19.42 7.22 12.10
C GLY A 41 18.90 6.98 13.52
N ILE A 42 17.65 6.54 13.66
CA ILE A 42 17.02 6.15 14.93
C ILE A 42 16.27 4.84 14.73
N GLU A 43 16.02 4.13 15.82
CA GLU A 43 15.18 2.94 15.81
C GLU A 43 13.74 3.29 15.43
N LEU A 44 13.14 2.48 14.56
CA LEU A 44 11.78 2.69 14.06
C LEU A 44 10.81 1.71 14.72
N SER A 45 9.74 2.24 15.30
CA SER A 45 8.58 1.44 15.69
C SER A 45 7.60 1.30 14.52
N ALA A 46 7.32 0.07 14.12
CA ALA A 46 6.42 -0.25 13.02
C ALA A 46 5.00 -0.52 13.54
N CYS A 47 4.07 0.37 13.20
CA CYS A 47 2.65 0.21 13.50
C CYS A 47 1.89 -0.25 12.26
N ARG A 48 1.26 -1.43 12.32
CA ARG A 48 0.32 -1.87 11.29
C ARG A 48 -1.07 -1.34 11.58
N LEU A 49 -1.60 -0.51 10.69
CA LEU A 49 -3.02 -0.19 10.66
C LEU A 49 -3.76 -1.31 9.93
N HIS A 50 -4.44 -2.17 10.67
CA HIS A 50 -5.23 -3.26 10.11
C HIS A 50 -6.65 -2.79 9.83
N ALA A 51 -7.21 -3.20 8.69
CA ALA A 51 -8.63 -3.12 8.43
C ALA A 51 -9.03 -4.38 7.67
N ASP A 52 -10.23 -4.90 7.95
CA ASP A 52 -10.73 -6.07 7.23
C ASP A 52 -10.82 -5.78 5.73
N LEU A 53 -10.45 -6.79 4.92
CA LEU A 53 -10.38 -6.65 3.46
C LEU A 53 -11.70 -6.17 2.82
N PRO A 54 -12.90 -6.63 3.25
CA PRO A 54 -14.16 -6.08 2.75
C PRO A 54 -14.32 -4.58 2.99
N VAL A 55 -13.87 -4.07 4.14
CA VAL A 55 -13.93 -2.64 4.44
C VAL A 55 -12.91 -1.86 3.61
N ILE A 56 -11.72 -2.41 3.39
CA ILE A 56 -10.74 -1.83 2.48
C ILE A 56 -11.33 -1.74 1.06
N HIS A 57 -11.97 -2.80 0.57
CA HIS A 57 -12.62 -2.82 -0.74
C HIS A 57 -13.70 -1.73 -0.85
N GLN A 58 -14.58 -1.61 0.14
CA GLN A 58 -15.60 -0.55 0.17
C GLN A 58 -14.97 0.86 0.11
N ARG A 59 -13.91 1.10 0.90
CA ARG A 59 -13.20 2.39 0.89
C ARG A 59 -12.55 2.68 -0.47
N LEU A 60 -12.00 1.66 -1.13
CA LEU A 60 -11.40 1.78 -2.47
C LEU A 60 -12.44 2.02 -3.55
N MET A 61 -13.56 1.29 -3.51
CA MET A 61 -14.69 1.50 -4.43
C MET A 61 -15.19 2.94 -4.37
N ARG A 62 -15.32 3.51 -3.16
CA ARG A 62 -15.70 4.92 -2.99
C ARG A 62 -14.63 5.89 -3.48
N ARG A 63 -13.34 5.58 -3.28
CA ARG A 63 -12.24 6.47 -3.70
C ARG A 63 -12.06 6.50 -5.22
N HIS A 64 -12.35 5.39 -5.90
CA HIS A 64 -12.13 5.21 -7.34
C HIS A 64 -13.44 4.98 -8.10
N GLU A 65 -14.55 5.54 -7.63
CA GLU A 65 -15.88 5.37 -8.22
C GLU A 65 -15.91 5.73 -9.72
N ASN A 66 -15.10 6.70 -10.13
CA ASN A 66 -15.02 7.20 -11.50
C ASN A 66 -13.80 6.67 -12.29
N GLU A 67 -13.05 5.71 -11.72
CA GLU A 67 -11.80 5.20 -12.28
C GLU A 67 -11.78 3.65 -12.26
N PRO A 68 -12.59 2.97 -13.08
CA PRO A 68 -12.82 1.54 -12.97
C PRO A 68 -11.56 0.68 -13.19
N GLU A 69 -10.62 1.15 -14.02
CA GLU A 69 -9.36 0.44 -14.24
C GLU A 69 -8.43 0.54 -13.03
N ALA A 70 -8.32 1.74 -12.47
CA ALA A 70 -7.58 1.97 -11.23
C ALA A 70 -8.20 1.17 -10.09
N LEU A 71 -9.54 1.13 -9.99
CA LEU A 71 -10.24 0.35 -8.97
C LEU A 71 -9.89 -1.15 -9.06
N ARG A 72 -9.94 -1.76 -10.25
CA ARG A 72 -9.58 -3.18 -10.43
C ARG A 72 -8.17 -3.46 -9.93
N TRP A 73 -7.21 -2.62 -10.28
CA TRP A 73 -5.83 -2.76 -9.82
C TRP A 73 -5.73 -2.64 -8.29
N HIS A 74 -6.37 -1.64 -7.68
CA HIS A 74 -6.32 -1.43 -6.23
C HIS A 74 -6.96 -2.57 -5.44
N LEU A 75 -8.07 -3.14 -5.92
CA LEU A 75 -8.73 -4.29 -5.26
C LEU A 75 -7.84 -5.54 -5.28
N ALA A 76 -7.24 -5.86 -6.43
CA ALA A 76 -6.31 -6.98 -6.52
C ALA A 76 -5.08 -6.76 -5.63
N ARG A 77 -4.48 -5.56 -5.69
CA ARG A 77 -3.29 -5.23 -4.91
C ARG A 77 -3.56 -5.19 -3.40
N ALA A 78 -4.75 -4.80 -2.96
CA ALA A 78 -5.11 -4.78 -1.55
C ALA A 78 -5.07 -6.18 -0.92
N GLY A 79 -5.61 -7.19 -1.60
CA GLY A 79 -5.58 -8.58 -1.13
C GLY A 79 -4.16 -9.14 -1.09
N GLU A 80 -3.40 -8.93 -2.16
CA GLU A 80 -1.99 -9.33 -2.24
C GLU A 80 -1.16 -8.70 -1.10
N LEU A 81 -1.28 -7.38 -0.92
CA LEU A 81 -0.54 -6.65 0.10
C LEU A 81 -0.92 -7.09 1.53
N ALA A 82 -2.20 -7.37 1.78
CA ALA A 82 -2.62 -7.89 3.09
C ALA A 82 -1.93 -9.22 3.43
N GLY A 83 -1.75 -10.09 2.42
CA GLY A 83 -1.01 -11.33 2.53
C GLY A 83 0.49 -11.11 2.77
N ILE A 84 1.13 -10.25 1.97
CA ILE A 84 2.56 -9.89 2.12
C ILE A 84 2.84 -9.37 3.53
N LEU A 85 2.07 -8.38 4.01
CA LEU A 85 2.28 -7.78 5.32
C LEU A 85 2.04 -8.77 6.47
N LYS A 86 1.09 -9.70 6.31
CA LYS A 86 0.87 -10.77 7.28
C LYS A 86 2.04 -11.75 7.32
N GLN A 87 2.60 -12.09 6.17
CA GLN A 87 3.72 -13.02 6.09
C GLN A 87 5.04 -12.41 6.56
N ALA A 88 5.27 -11.13 6.27
CA ALA A 88 6.49 -10.43 6.62
C ALA A 88 6.60 -10.16 8.13
N ALA A 89 5.46 -9.97 8.82
CA ALA A 89 5.38 -9.78 10.27
C ALA A 89 6.39 -8.73 10.80
N VAL A 90 6.54 -7.63 10.05
CA VAL A 90 7.49 -6.55 10.35
C VAL A 90 6.99 -5.56 11.40
N ASP A 91 5.71 -5.64 11.77
CA ASP A 91 5.06 -4.76 12.74
C ASP A 91 5.39 -5.13 14.18
N ASP A 92 5.65 -4.12 15.02
CA ASP A 92 5.83 -4.30 16.46
C ASP A 92 4.47 -4.37 17.17
N PHE A 93 3.48 -3.68 16.61
CA PHE A 93 2.11 -3.72 17.07
C PHE A 93 1.13 -3.42 15.94
N THR A 94 -0.06 -3.99 16.09
CA THR A 94 -1.19 -3.75 15.21
C THR A 94 -2.26 -2.90 15.91
N VAL A 95 -2.87 -1.99 15.15
CA VAL A 95 -4.05 -1.22 15.54
C VAL A 95 -5.16 -1.53 14.55
N ASP A 96 -6.30 -2.01 15.06
CA ASP A 96 -7.49 -2.17 14.25
C ASP A 96 -8.11 -0.81 13.95
N ALA A 97 -8.37 -0.57 12.66
CA ALA A 97 -8.96 0.61 12.08
C ALA A 97 -10.13 0.24 11.14
N THR A 98 -10.71 -0.95 11.31
CA THR A 98 -11.81 -1.47 10.47
C THR A 98 -13.03 -0.56 10.55
N THR A 99 -13.61 -0.35 11.73
CA THR A 99 -14.81 0.50 11.91
C THR A 99 -14.62 1.63 12.92
N ARG A 100 -13.42 1.75 13.48
CA ARG A 100 -13.14 2.71 14.56
C ARG A 100 -13.02 4.15 14.06
N PRO A 101 -13.49 5.14 14.84
CA PRO A 101 -13.28 6.56 14.54
C PRO A 101 -11.79 6.92 14.44
N LEU A 102 -11.44 7.84 13.54
CA LEU A 102 -10.05 8.23 13.29
C LEU A 102 -9.33 8.72 14.55
N GLY A 103 -10.02 9.49 15.40
CA GLY A 103 -9.44 10.01 16.65
C GLY A 103 -9.06 8.90 17.64
N GLU A 104 -9.89 7.86 17.74
CA GLU A 104 -9.61 6.71 18.61
C GLU A 104 -8.46 5.86 18.09
N VAL A 105 -8.41 5.64 16.76
CA VAL A 105 -7.29 4.94 16.12
C VAL A 105 -5.99 5.71 16.35
N ALA A 106 -5.99 7.03 16.16
CA ALA A 106 -4.81 7.85 16.39
C ALA A 106 -4.36 7.83 17.86
N ALA A 107 -5.30 7.89 18.81
CA ALA A 107 -4.98 7.78 20.22
C ALA A 107 -4.37 6.41 20.58
N ASP A 108 -4.89 5.32 20.03
CA ASP A 108 -4.36 3.95 20.22
C ASP A 108 -2.94 3.82 19.66
N VAL A 109 -2.68 4.34 18.45
CA VAL A 109 -1.34 4.38 17.86
C VAL A 109 -0.36 5.13 18.77
N ILE A 110 -0.74 6.33 19.25
CA ILE A 110 0.12 7.14 20.12
C ILE A 110 0.37 6.43 21.46
N GLY A 111 -0.65 5.78 22.03
CA GLY A 111 -0.53 5.04 23.28
C GLY A 111 0.46 3.88 23.16
N LYS A 112 0.33 3.06 22.11
CA LYS A 112 1.22 1.91 21.86
C LYS A 112 2.64 2.33 21.49
N ALA A 113 2.79 3.34 20.64
CA ALA A 113 4.11 3.86 20.26
C ALA A 113 4.82 4.54 21.44
N GLY A 114 4.09 5.28 22.28
CA GLY A 114 4.65 5.97 23.44
C GLY A 114 5.13 5.03 24.55
N GLY A 115 4.48 3.87 24.72
CA GLY A 115 4.91 2.85 25.67
C GLY A 115 6.21 2.14 25.29
N LEU A 116 6.48 2.01 23.98
CA LEU A 116 7.72 1.41 23.47
C LEU A 116 8.93 2.36 23.60
N CYS A 117 8.69 3.68 23.59
CA CYS A 117 9.75 4.69 23.81
C CYS A 117 10.28 4.75 25.25
N ALA A 118 9.63 4.16 26.26
CA ALA A 118 10.08 4.23 27.65
C ALA A 118 11.40 3.47 27.91
N ALA A 119 11.84 2.63 26.97
CA ALA A 119 13.16 1.97 27.00
C ALA A 119 14.29 2.82 26.39
N PHE A 120 13.98 3.96 25.77
CA PHE A 120 15.00 4.88 25.26
C PHE A 120 15.66 5.58 26.45
N THR A 121 16.80 5.05 26.90
CA THR A 121 17.70 5.78 27.79
C THR A 121 18.56 6.68 26.90
N PRO A 122 18.33 8.00 26.81
CA PRO A 122 19.29 8.85 26.13
C PRO A 122 20.59 8.82 26.92
N ALA A 123 21.64 8.27 26.32
CA ALA A 123 22.99 8.47 26.80
C ALA A 123 23.30 9.98 26.70
N SER A 124 23.18 10.65 27.86
CA SER A 124 23.81 11.91 28.22
C SER A 124 23.78 13.04 27.19
N ASP A 125 22.81 13.97 27.34
CA ASP A 125 23.22 15.38 27.37
C ASP A 125 22.34 16.21 28.32
N ARG A 126 23.01 16.83 29.30
CA ARG A 126 22.44 17.82 30.20
C ARG A 126 22.57 19.17 29.53
N ARG A 127 21.47 19.70 28.98
CA ARG A 127 21.07 21.13 29.08
C ARG A 127 19.82 21.37 28.21
N ARG A 128 18.78 21.91 28.87
CA ARG A 128 17.88 23.01 28.43
C ARG A 128 17.30 22.93 27.00
N SER A 129 16.05 23.22 26.73
CA SER A 129 15.05 24.03 27.42
C SER A 129 13.76 23.86 26.62
N ALA A 130 12.61 23.88 27.31
CA ALA A 130 11.30 23.97 26.71
C ALA A 130 11.22 25.07 25.64
N ARG A 131 10.72 24.73 24.45
CA ARG A 131 9.77 25.50 23.63
C ARG A 131 9.54 24.82 22.28
N GLY A 132 8.28 24.46 22.03
CA GLY A 132 7.66 24.55 20.70
C GLY A 132 8.01 23.47 19.69
N ALA A 133 7.04 22.61 19.40
CA ALA A 133 6.45 22.40 18.08
C ALA A 133 6.00 20.94 17.94
N ALA A 134 4.72 20.71 18.24
CA ALA A 134 4.03 19.53 17.76
C ALA A 134 3.86 19.68 16.24
N ALA A 135 4.82 19.15 15.47
CA ALA A 135 4.66 19.00 14.03
C ALA A 135 4.08 17.59 13.77
N GLN A 136 2.75 17.49 13.75
CA GLN A 136 2.07 16.33 13.19
C GLN A 136 2.02 16.48 11.67
N ILE A 137 2.59 15.52 10.94
CA ILE A 137 2.27 15.33 9.53
C ILE A 137 1.29 14.17 9.44
N VAL A 138 0.00 14.53 9.33
CA VAL A 138 -1.06 13.65 8.83
C VAL A 138 -0.90 13.59 7.31
N GLY A 139 -0.17 12.59 6.83
CA GLY A 139 0.08 12.36 5.41
C GLY A 139 -0.84 11.28 4.85
N ARG A 140 -1.55 11.64 3.77
CA ARG A 140 -2.39 10.77 2.92
C ARG A 140 -1.82 9.35 2.76
N LEU A 141 -2.69 8.36 2.94
CA LEU A 141 -2.47 6.99 2.47
C LEU A 141 -2.43 6.98 0.93
N GLN A 142 -1.29 7.32 0.33
CA GLN A 142 -1.00 6.96 -1.05
C GLN A 142 -0.50 5.52 -1.04
N LEU A 143 -1.34 4.59 -1.53
CA LEU A 143 -0.84 3.32 -2.05
C LEU A 143 0.03 3.63 -3.26
N ALA A 144 1.32 3.86 -3.01
CA ALA A 144 2.35 3.80 -4.03
C ALA A 144 3.50 2.95 -3.45
N SER A 145 3.30 1.63 -3.43
CA SER A 145 4.45 0.73 -3.40
C SER A 145 5.02 0.71 -4.83
N ALA A 146 5.97 1.61 -5.06
CA ALA A 146 6.83 1.59 -6.24
C ALA A 146 8.05 0.72 -5.93
N ALA A 147 7.87 -0.60 -5.88
CA ALA A 147 8.94 -1.55 -6.08
C ALA A 147 8.75 -2.16 -7.48
N GLY A 148 9.65 -1.80 -8.39
CA GLY A 148 9.52 -2.03 -9.82
C GLY A 148 9.29 -3.49 -10.20
N ARG A 149 8.15 -3.75 -10.83
CA ARG A 149 8.02 -4.71 -11.92
C ARG A 149 6.98 -4.15 -12.87
N ALA A 150 7.39 -3.90 -14.10
CA ALA A 150 6.50 -3.49 -15.18
C ALA A 150 5.29 -4.43 -15.22
N ALA A 151 4.10 -3.85 -15.39
CA ALA A 151 2.90 -4.62 -15.70
C ALA A 151 3.23 -5.57 -16.87
N PRO A 152 2.96 -6.88 -16.78
CA PRO A 152 3.12 -7.75 -17.92
C PRO A 152 2.18 -7.27 -19.05
N PRO A 153 2.65 -7.15 -20.30
CA PRO A 153 1.76 -6.86 -21.42
C PRO A 153 0.74 -8.01 -21.53
N LEU A 154 -0.55 -7.65 -21.59
CA LEU A 154 -1.61 -8.61 -21.86
C LEU A 154 -1.35 -9.29 -23.22
N PRO A 155 -1.68 -10.58 -23.39
CA PRO A 155 -1.65 -11.22 -24.70
C PRO A 155 -2.63 -10.50 -25.63
N ALA A 156 -2.18 -10.21 -26.85
CA ALA A 156 -3.01 -9.66 -27.90
C ALA A 156 -4.23 -10.57 -28.10
N THR A 157 -5.41 -10.07 -27.77
CA THR A 157 -6.67 -10.67 -28.17
C THR A 157 -6.79 -10.51 -29.68
N THR A 158 -6.46 -11.56 -30.41
CA THR A 158 -6.81 -11.70 -31.82
C THR A 158 -8.34 -11.66 -31.93
N PRO A 159 -8.93 -10.78 -32.75
CA PRO A 159 -10.37 -10.78 -32.95
C PRO A 159 -10.81 -12.07 -33.65
N PRO A 160 -12.01 -12.61 -33.36
CA PRO A 160 -12.50 -13.80 -34.04
C PRO A 160 -12.71 -13.50 -35.53
N ALA A 161 -12.19 -14.40 -36.37
CA ALA A 161 -12.37 -14.37 -37.81
C ALA A 161 -13.86 -14.31 -38.17
N SER A 162 -14.25 -13.32 -38.97
CA SER A 162 -15.53 -13.29 -39.65
C SER A 162 -15.68 -14.54 -40.53
N PRO A 163 -16.84 -15.21 -40.55
CA PRO A 163 -17.06 -16.34 -41.44
C PRO A 163 -17.14 -15.83 -42.89
N GLY A 164 -16.12 -16.15 -43.67
CA GLY A 164 -16.10 -15.99 -45.11
C GLY A 164 -17.16 -16.86 -45.78
N SER A 165 -17.79 -16.28 -46.79
CA SER A 165 -18.76 -16.87 -47.70
C SER A 165 -18.24 -18.19 -48.29
N ALA A 166 -18.93 -19.30 -48.01
CA ALA A 166 -18.79 -20.54 -48.75
C ALA A 166 -19.86 -20.57 -49.85
N THR A 167 -19.49 -20.14 -51.05
CA THR A 167 -20.16 -20.54 -52.29
C THR A 167 -19.82 -22.01 -52.55
N SER A 168 -20.77 -22.90 -52.28
CA SER A 168 -20.71 -24.29 -52.72
C SER A 168 -21.88 -24.56 -53.66
N ALA A 169 -21.56 -24.71 -54.95
CA ALA A 169 -22.47 -25.15 -55.97
C ALA A 169 -22.68 -26.67 -55.84
N CYS A 170 -23.93 -27.08 -55.63
CA CYS A 170 -24.35 -28.46 -55.84
C CYS A 170 -25.55 -28.44 -56.80
N SER A 171 -25.34 -29.00 -57.99
CA SER A 171 -26.35 -29.17 -59.04
C SER A 171 -27.44 -30.17 -58.64
N PRO A 172 -28.64 -30.08 -59.24
CA PRO A 172 -29.81 -30.86 -58.85
C PRO A 172 -29.85 -32.27 -59.45
N ALA A 173 -30.43 -33.20 -58.69
CA ALA A 173 -30.77 -34.55 -59.12
C ALA A 173 -32.00 -34.59 -60.06
N PRO A 174 -32.06 -35.52 -61.03
CA PRO A 174 -33.26 -35.76 -61.85
C PRO A 174 -34.23 -36.81 -61.22
N PRO A 175 -35.51 -36.85 -61.64
CA PRO A 175 -36.61 -37.54 -60.96
C PRO A 175 -36.70 -39.05 -61.29
N PRO A 176 -37.51 -39.82 -60.53
CA PRO A 176 -37.61 -41.28 -60.67
C PRO A 176 -38.44 -41.69 -61.88
N SER A 177 -37.99 -42.73 -62.58
CA SER A 177 -38.80 -43.50 -63.53
C SER A 177 -39.47 -44.67 -62.81
N ALA A 178 -40.76 -44.84 -63.10
CA ALA A 178 -41.61 -45.92 -62.67
C ALA A 178 -41.42 -47.15 -63.57
N GLU A 179 -41.35 -48.33 -62.96
CA GLU A 179 -42.00 -49.58 -63.39
C GLU A 179 -41.95 -50.61 -62.25
#